data_AF-A0A1X7UYS4-F1
#
_entry.id   AF-A0A1X7UYS4-F1
#
_cell.length_a   1.000
_cell.length_b   1.000
_cell.length_c   1.000
_cell.angle_alpha   90.00
_cell.angle_beta   90.00
_cell.angle_gamma   90.00
#
_symmetry.space_group_name_H-M   'P 1'
#
loop_
_entity.id
_entity.type
_entity.pdbx_description
1 polymer ?
#
loop_
_entity_poly.entity_id
_entity_poly.type
_entity_poly.pdbx_seq_one_letter_code
_entity_poly.pdbx_strand_id
1 'polypeptide(L)' 'MAATEMGYLISPYLCNFLSKALVYNIEERATASELLRHPFLQFASPPSSLSKLIQFQEHCLI' A
#
# COMPACT_ATOMS: atom_id res chain seq x y z
N MET A 1 -23.62 -1.62 -1.41
CA MET A 1 -23.16 -2.23 -2.68
C MET A 1 -22.42 -1.19 -3.54
N ALA A 2 -21.34 -0.57 -3.04
CA ALA A 2 -20.62 0.49 -3.76
C ALA A 2 -19.10 0.24 -3.91
N ALA A 3 -18.55 -0.80 -3.25
CA ALA A 3 -17.10 -1.03 -3.23
C ALA A 3 -16.57 -1.82 -4.44
N THR A 4 -17.44 -2.44 -5.23
CA THR A 4 -17.04 -3.38 -6.29
C THR A 4 -16.70 -2.72 -7.62
N GLU A 5 -17.06 -1.45 -7.84
CA GLU A 5 -16.82 -0.75 -9.12
C GLU A 5 -15.42 -0.09 -9.21
N MET A 6 -14.72 0.09 -8.08
CA MET A 6 -13.33 0.61 -8.02
C MET A 6 -12.26 -0.49 -7.91
N GLY A 7 -12.67 -1.76 -7.99
CA GLY A 7 -11.84 -2.91 -7.61
C GLY A 7 -10.83 -3.38 -8.66
N TYR A 8 -10.86 -2.86 -9.90
CA TYR A 8 -10.06 -3.41 -11.00
C TYR A 8 -8.67 -2.75 -11.17
N LEU A 9 -8.42 -1.62 -10.51
CA LEU A 9 -7.14 -0.88 -10.62
C LEU A 9 -6.12 -1.27 -9.54
N ILE A 10 -6.56 -1.99 -8.51
CA ILE A 10 -5.78 -2.26 -7.30
C ILE A 10 -5.57 -3.76 -7.16
N SER A 11 -4.32 -4.16 -6.95
CA SER A 11 -3.96 -5.56 -6.67
C SER A 11 -4.79 -6.13 -5.51
N PRO A 12 -5.31 -7.37 -5.61
CA PRO A 12 -6.00 -8.03 -4.50
C PRO A 12 -5.18 -8.08 -3.21
N TYR A 13 -3.85 -8.19 -3.32
CA TYR A 13 -2.95 -8.16 -2.17
C TYR A 13 -2.90 -6.79 -1.49
N LEU A 14 -2.90 -5.71 -2.28
CA LEU A 14 -2.94 -4.34 -1.76
C LEU A 14 -4.29 -4.04 -1.12
N CYS A 15 -5.39 -4.47 -1.75
CA CYS A 15 -6.73 -4.33 -1.19
C CYS A 15 -6.85 -5.02 0.18
N ASN A 16 -6.34 -6.26 0.30
CA ASN A 16 -6.35 -6.98 1.58
C ASN A 16 -5.44 -6.37 2.64
N PHE A 17 -4.26 -5.86 2.24
CA PHE A 17 -3.37 -5.15 3.14
C PHE A 17 -4.07 -3.93 3.74
N LEU A 18 -4.70 -3.11 2.89
CA LEU A 18 -5.41 -1.90 3.30
C LEU A 18 -6.64 -2.23 4.17
N SER A 19 -7.38 -3.30 3.87
CA SER A 19 -8.54 -3.69 4.67
C SER A 19 -8.16 -4.07 6.12
N LYS A 20 -6.92 -4.51 6.36
CA LYS A 20 -6.39 -4.83 7.70
C LYS A 20 -5.77 -3.61 8.40
N ALA A 21 -5.20 -2.69 7.63
CA ALA A 21 -4.57 -1.47 8.16
C ALA A 21 -5.59 -0.36 8.50
N LEU A 22 -6.69 -0.28 7.75
CA LEU A 22 -7.68 0.79 7.84
C LEU A 22 -8.96 0.35 8.57
N VAL A 23 -8.83 -0.45 9.63
CA VAL A 23 -9.96 -0.87 10.48
C VAL A 23 -10.30 0.26 11.47
N TYR A 24 -11.60 0.57 11.58
CA TYR A 24 -12.10 1.62 12.48
C TYR A 24 -11.81 1.30 13.95
N ASN A 25 -12.15 0.09 14.39
CA ASN A 25 -11.86 -0.41 15.72
C ASN A 25 -10.34 -0.68 15.86
N ILE A 26 -9.72 -0.09 16.89
CA ILE A 26 -8.28 -0.23 17.12
C ILE A 26 -7.89 -1.64 17.54
N GLU A 27 -8.74 -2.33 18.30
CA GLU A 27 -8.50 -3.70 18.78
C GLU A 27 -8.55 -4.73 17.62
N GLU A 28 -9.22 -4.37 16.52
CA GLU A 28 -9.33 -5.20 15.32
C GLU A 28 -8.30 -4.81 14.23
N ARG A 29 -7.62 -3.67 14.41
CA ARG A 29 -6.64 -3.17 13.44
C ARG A 29 -5.34 -3.94 13.57
N ALA A 30 -4.80 -4.39 12.44
CA ALA A 30 -3.51 -5.07 12.44
C ALA A 30 -2.37 -4.15 12.92
N THR A 31 -1.50 -4.69 13.76
CA THR A 31 -0.27 -4.04 14.23
C THR A 31 0.81 -4.01 13.14
N ALA A 32 1.85 -3.19 13.34
CA ALA A 32 2.99 -3.15 12.43
C ALA A 32 3.67 -4.54 12.28
N SER A 33 3.86 -5.26 13.38
CA SER A 33 4.45 -6.61 13.38
C SER A 33 3.64 -7.63 12.58
N GLU A 34 2.32 -7.48 12.56
CA GLU A 34 1.43 -8.35 11.77
C GLU A 34 1.44 -7.94 10.29
N LEU A 35 1.38 -6.64 10.00
CA LEU A 35 1.41 -6.13 8.62
C LEU A 35 2.76 -6.37 7.93
N LEU A 36 3.87 -6.37 8.66
CA LEU A 36 5.19 -6.72 8.12
C LEU A 36 5.26 -8.15 7.56
N ARG A 37 4.39 -9.06 8.04
CA ARG A 37 4.29 -10.44 7.55
C ARG A 37 3.30 -10.60 6.40
N HIS A 38 2.63 -9.53 5.98
CA HIS A 38 1.60 -9.60 4.96
C HIS A 38 2.19 -9.86 3.56
N PRO A 39 1.57 -10.71 2.72
CA PRO A 39 2.09 -11.06 1.39
C PRO A 39 2.33 -9.86 0.45
N PHE A 40 1.58 -8.77 0.63
CA PHE A 40 1.76 -7.54 -0.15
C PHE A 40 3.21 -7.00 -0.09
N LEU A 41 3.88 -7.11 1.05
CA LEU A 41 5.24 -6.59 1.20
C LEU A 41 6.31 -7.46 0.54
N GLN A 42 5.97 -8.68 0.09
CA GLN A 42 6.88 -9.51 -0.71
C GLN A 42 7.14 -8.91 -2.11
N PHE A 43 6.27 -8.01 -2.56
CA PHE A 43 6.43 -7.28 -3.83
C PHE A 43 7.21 -5.96 -3.67
N ALA A 44 7.80 -5.70 -2.49
CA ALA A 44 8.59 -4.51 -2.27
C ALA A 44 9.81 -4.47 -3.20
N SER A 45 10.07 -3.30 -3.78
CA SER A 45 11.25 -3.05 -4.60
C SER A 45 12.39 -2.47 -3.77
N PRO A 46 13.66 -2.63 -4.19
CA PRO A 46 14.79 -2.01 -3.51
C PRO A 46 14.65 -0.48 -3.52
N PRO A 47 15.21 0.25 -2.54
CA PRO A 47 15.10 1.71 -2.48
C PRO A 47 15.55 2.44 -3.76
N SER A 48 16.47 1.85 -4.52
CA SER A 48 16.93 2.39 -5.81
C SER A 48 15.80 2.54 -6.85
N SER A 49 14.69 1.79 -6.75
CA SER A 49 13.53 1.95 -7.62
C SER A 49 12.84 3.31 -7.48
N LEU A 50 13.06 4.03 -6.37
CA LEU A 50 12.49 5.35 -6.12
C LEU A 50 13.30 6.49 -6.79
N SER A 51 14.55 6.24 -7.18
CA SER A 51 15.46 7.28 -7.72
C SER A 51 14.83 8.14 -8.83
N LYS A 52 14.19 7.51 -9.82
CA LYS A 52 13.54 8.22 -10.94
C LYS A 52 12.36 9.08 -10.49
N LEU A 53 11.61 8.63 -9.48
CA LEU A 53 10.46 9.36 -8.94
C LEU A 53 10.93 10.59 -8.15
N ILE A 54 12.01 10.43 -7.38
CA ILE A 54 12.63 11.52 -6.62
C ILE A 54 13.18 12.59 -7.58
N GLN A 55 13.93 12.18 -8.60
CA GLN A 55 14.44 13.09 -9.63
C GLN A 55 13.31 13.83 -10.36
N PHE A 56 12.24 13.13 -10.72
CA PHE A 56 11.07 13.77 -11.36
C PHE A 56 10.45 14.85 -10.46
N GLN A 57 10.30 14.58 -9.15
CA GLN A 57 9.76 15.56 -8.22
C GLN A 57 10.64 16.81 -8.11
N GLU A 58 11.96 16.65 -8.06
CA GLU A 58 12.92 17.76 -8.03
C GLU A 58 12.79 18.65 -9.28
N HIS A 59 12.49 18.06 -10.44
CA HIS A 59 12.32 18.81 -11.71
C HIS A 59 10.96 19.52 -11.85
N CYS A 60 9.91 19.08 -11.14
CA CYS A 60 8.58 19.72 -11.18
C CYS A 60 8.40 20.83 -10.15
N LEU A 61 9.33 20.98 -9.19
CA LEU A 61 9.30 22.01 -8.15
C LEU A 61 10.13 23.26 -8.51
N ILE A 62 10.56 23.40 -9.77
CA ILE A 62 11.31 24.53 -10.31
C ILE A 62 10.54 25.16 -11.47
#